data_AF-A0A3M6ZLW1-F1
#
_entry.id   AF-A0A3M6ZLW1-F1
#
_cell.length_a   1.000
_cell.length_b   1.000
_cell.length_c   1.000
_cell.angle_alpha   90.00
_cell.angle_beta   90.00
_cell.angle_gamma   90.00
#
_symmetry.space_group_name_H-M   'P 1'
#
loop_
_entity.id
_entity.type
_entity.pdbx_description
1 polymer ?
#
loop_
_entity_poly.entity_id
_entity_poly.type
_entity_poly.pdbx_seq_one_letter_code
_entity_poly.pdbx_strand_id
1 'polypeptide(L)'
;MLDHQDATNVDSKGIAFTIRSVFVIDPKKTIRTILSYPASTGRNTAEVLRIVDSLQTGDKHRVTTPINWLPGDDVIVHPTVKSPEAEKLFPKMQVVKPYLRFTPLPKEDTSAAKQWDNLRFQQTWEMEWGKAVTNTGY
;
A
#
# COMPACT_ATOMS: atom_id res chain seq x y z
N MET A 1 -2.16 -4.27 21.92
CA MET A 1 -2.40 -3.10 22.79
C MET A 1 -3.74 -3.31 23.45
N LEU A 2 -3.82 -3.13 24.77
CA LEU A 2 -5.10 -3.10 25.48
C LEU A 2 -5.84 -1.82 25.11
N ASP A 3 -7.17 -1.88 25.13
CA ASP A 3 -8.01 -0.73 24.82
C ASP A 3 -7.89 0.37 25.89
N HIS A 4 -6.97 1.31 25.68
CA HIS A 4 -6.85 2.48 26.55
C HIS A 4 -7.96 3.51 26.29
N GLN A 5 -8.58 3.44 25.11
CA GLN A 5 -9.63 4.39 24.71
C GLN A 5 -11.01 3.95 25.20
N ASP A 6 -11.21 2.65 25.43
CA ASP A 6 -12.44 2.10 25.99
C ASP A 6 -12.15 1.04 27.08
N ALA A 7 -12.16 1.49 28.34
CA ALA A 7 -11.96 0.64 29.51
C ALA A 7 -13.14 -0.31 29.79
N THR A 8 -14.26 -0.17 29.08
CA THR A 8 -15.43 -1.06 29.25
C THR A 8 -15.34 -2.32 28.39
N ASN A 9 -14.35 -2.39 27.50
CA ASN A 9 -14.09 -3.50 26.59
C ASN A 9 -13.36 -4.65 27.33
N VAL A 10 -14.02 -5.21 28.34
CA VAL A 10 -13.54 -6.30 29.20
C VAL A 10 -14.49 -7.48 29.14
N ASP A 11 -13.97 -8.71 29.26
CA ASP A 11 -14.80 -9.91 29.36
C ASP A 11 -15.48 -10.01 30.73
N SER A 12 -16.35 -11.02 30.91
CA SER A 12 -17.05 -11.26 32.18
C SER A 12 -16.11 -11.57 33.37
N LYS A 13 -14.82 -11.78 33.12
CA LYS A 13 -13.76 -12.04 34.10
C LYS A 13 -12.82 -10.83 34.27
N GLY A 14 -13.09 -9.70 33.62
CA GLY A 14 -12.29 -8.48 33.70
C GLY A 14 -11.03 -8.47 32.81
N ILE A 15 -10.89 -9.44 31.89
CA ILE A 15 -9.78 -9.49 30.93
C ILE A 15 -10.10 -8.53 29.78
N ALA A 16 -9.24 -7.52 29.59
CA ALA A 16 -9.41 -6.54 28.54
C ALA A 16 -9.21 -7.13 27.14
N PHE A 17 -10.12 -6.82 26.21
CA PHE A 17 -10.01 -7.21 24.82
C PHE A 17 -8.90 -6.43 24.12
N THR A 18 -8.27 -7.07 23.13
CA THR A 18 -7.26 -6.41 22.31
C THR A 18 -7.92 -5.51 21.26
N ILE A 19 -7.37 -4.33 21.05
CA ILE A 19 -7.75 -3.48 19.92
C ILE A 19 -7.26 -4.13 18.62
N ARG A 20 -8.04 -4.03 17.54
CA ARG A 20 -7.67 -4.55 16.23
C ARG A 20 -6.69 -3.60 15.54
N SER A 21 -5.43 -3.64 15.97
CA SER A 21 -4.36 -2.83 15.38
C SER A 21 -3.73 -3.51 14.16
N VAL A 22 -3.38 -2.71 13.14
CA VAL A 22 -2.59 -3.12 11.98
C VAL A 22 -1.32 -2.28 11.96
N PHE A 23 -0.16 -2.94 11.89
CA PHE A 23 1.14 -2.29 11.78
C PHE A 23 1.74 -2.61 10.41
N VAL A 24 2.02 -1.58 9.62
CA VAL A 24 2.79 -1.73 8.37
C VAL A 24 4.24 -1.41 8.69
N ILE A 25 5.10 -2.43 8.62
CA ILE A 25 6.52 -2.33 8.99
C ILE A 25 7.36 -2.52 7.75
N ASP A 26 8.31 -1.61 7.51
CA ASP A 26 9.21 -1.69 6.36
C ASP A 26 10.41 -2.64 6.59
N PRO A 27 11.22 -2.95 5.56
CA PRO A 27 12.41 -3.79 5.71
C PRO A 27 13.44 -3.23 6.72
N LYS A 28 13.45 -1.91 6.92
CA LYS A 28 14.28 -1.19 7.91
C LYS A 28 13.72 -1.26 9.34
N LYS A 29 12.69 -2.09 9.57
CA LYS A 29 12.03 -2.29 10.88
C LYS A 29 11.38 -1.02 11.43
N THR A 30 11.05 -0.07 10.55
CA THR A 30 10.34 1.15 10.90
C THR A 30 8.85 0.96 10.70
N ILE A 31 8.05 1.37 11.68
CA ILE A 31 6.58 1.40 11.55
C ILE A 31 6.22 2.56 10.63
N ARG A 32 5.64 2.25 9.47
CA ARG A 32 5.23 3.23 8.43
C ARG A 32 3.79 3.68 8.59
N THR A 33 2.93 2.82 9.13
CA THR A 33 1.51 3.14 9.37
C THR A 33 0.96 2.30 10.50
N ILE A 34 0.12 2.90 11.34
CA ILE A 34 -0.66 2.23 12.38
C ILE A 34 -2.14 2.53 12.11
N LEU A 35 -2.94 1.49 11.96
CA LEU A 35 -4.41 1.60 11.98
C LEU A 35 -4.92 0.95 13.25
N SER A 36 -5.87 1.59 13.93
CA SER A 36 -6.46 1.07 15.16
C SER A 36 -7.97 1.09 15.04
N TYR A 37 -8.58 -0.10 15.11
CA TYR A 37 -10.04 -0.28 15.04
C TYR A 37 -10.54 -0.88 16.36
N PRO A 38 -11.69 -0.42 16.90
CA PRO A 38 -12.29 -1.03 18.08
C PRO A 38 -12.71 -2.48 17.78
N ALA A 39 -12.97 -3.27 18.83
CA ALA A 39 -13.38 -4.66 18.68
C ALA A 39 -14.67 -4.84 17.85
N SER A 40 -15.57 -3.86 17.91
CA SER A 40 -16.86 -3.81 17.21
C SER A 40 -16.75 -3.57 15.70
N THR A 41 -15.63 -3.03 15.20
CA THR A 41 -15.51 -2.58 13.81
C THR A 41 -14.56 -3.47 13.01
N GLY A 42 -15.05 -4.03 11.91
CA GLY A 42 -14.24 -4.79 10.95
C GLY A 42 -13.20 -3.92 10.25
N ARG A 43 -12.05 -4.52 9.90
CA ARG A 43 -10.98 -3.84 9.14
C ARG A 43 -11.31 -3.86 7.65
N ASN A 44 -10.95 -2.78 6.95
CA ASN A 44 -10.98 -2.76 5.48
C ASN A 44 -9.64 -3.28 4.93
N THR A 45 -9.64 -4.49 4.37
CA THR A 45 -8.43 -5.10 3.78
C THR A 45 -7.97 -4.43 2.50
N ALA A 46 -8.89 -3.87 1.70
CA ALA A 46 -8.53 -3.11 0.51
C ALA A 46 -7.73 -1.85 0.88
N GLU A 47 -8.06 -1.20 2.00
CA GLU A 47 -7.30 -0.05 2.48
C GLU A 47 -5.88 -0.43 2.94
N VAL A 48 -5.73 -1.59 3.58
CA VAL A 48 -4.40 -2.09 3.96
C VAL A 48 -3.53 -2.31 2.73
N LEU A 49 -4.07 -2.91 1.66
CA LEU A 49 -3.36 -3.10 0.39
C LEU A 49 -3.03 -1.74 -0.26
N ARG A 50 -3.99 -0.82 -0.32
CA ARG A 50 -3.79 0.53 -0.88
C ARG A 50 -2.70 1.31 -0.14
N ILE A 51 -2.62 1.19 1.19
CA ILE A 51 -1.56 1.80 2.00
C ILE A 51 -0.19 1.22 1.64
N VAL A 52 -0.08 -0.11 1.54
CA VAL A 52 1.17 -0.77 1.12
C VAL A 52 1.59 -0.27 -0.26
N ASP A 53 0.62 -0.17 -1.19
CA ASP A 53 0.90 0.31 -2.54
C ASP A 53 1.39 1.76 -2.58
N SER A 54 0.72 2.61 -1.80
CA SER A 54 1.11 4.01 -1.64
C SER A 54 2.52 4.15 -1.07
N LEU A 55 2.85 3.40 -0.02
CA LEU A 55 4.17 3.44 0.63
C LEU A 55 5.28 3.01 -0.35
N GLN A 56 5.08 1.88 -1.03
CA GLN A 56 6.07 1.36 -1.98
C GLN A 56 6.21 2.26 -3.22
N THR A 57 5.11 2.85 -3.69
CA THR A 57 5.12 3.80 -4.81
C THR A 57 5.90 5.06 -4.45
N GLY A 58 5.65 5.64 -3.27
CA GLY A 58 6.36 6.82 -2.79
C GLY A 58 7.87 6.58 -2.63
N ASP A 59 8.25 5.45 -2.04
CA ASP A 59 9.65 5.06 -1.83
C ASP A 59 10.42 4.91 -3.15
N LYS A 60 9.78 4.38 -4.19
CA LYS A 60 10.42 4.10 -5.49
C LYS A 60 10.46 5.31 -6.42
N HIS A 61 9.40 6.11 -6.44
CA HIS A 61 9.21 7.16 -7.46
C HIS A 61 9.46 8.58 -6.94
N ARG A 62 9.77 8.78 -5.65
CA ARG A 62 9.95 10.11 -5.03
C ARG A 62 8.72 11.00 -5.19
N VAL A 63 7.56 10.40 -4.94
CA VAL A 63 6.23 11.03 -5.01
C VAL A 63 5.45 10.80 -3.71
N THR A 64 4.36 11.53 -3.52
CA THR A 64 3.38 11.31 -2.46
C THR A 64 1.99 11.11 -3.06
N THR A 65 1.18 10.26 -2.44
CA THR A 65 -0.16 9.96 -2.92
C THR A 65 -1.18 10.93 -2.29
N PRO A 66 -2.11 11.51 -3.07
CA PRO A 66 -3.17 12.37 -2.53
C PRO A 66 -4.23 11.58 -1.76
N ILE A 67 -5.19 12.32 -1.18
CA ILE A 67 -6.38 11.73 -0.54
C ILE A 67 -7.12 10.82 -1.53
N ASN A 68 -7.59 9.67 -1.04
CA ASN A 68 -8.32 8.66 -1.82
C ASN A 68 -7.58 8.10 -3.06
N TRP A 69 -6.27 8.32 -3.17
CA TRP A 69 -5.49 7.85 -4.31
C TRP A 69 -5.60 6.34 -4.52
N LEU A 70 -5.80 5.96 -5.78
CA LEU A 70 -5.74 4.60 -6.28
C LEU A 70 -4.60 4.45 -7.32
N PRO A 71 -4.08 3.23 -7.52
CA PRO A 71 -3.11 2.95 -8.58
C PRO A 71 -3.55 3.43 -9.97
N GLY A 72 -2.78 4.36 -10.55
CA GLY A 72 -3.05 4.99 -11.84
C GLY A 72 -3.57 6.42 -11.74
N ASP A 73 -3.98 6.87 -10.55
CA ASP A 73 -4.30 8.27 -10.31
C ASP A 73 -3.03 9.14 -10.26
N ASP A 74 -3.19 10.43 -10.52
CA ASP A 74 -2.12 11.42 -10.40
C ASP A 74 -1.53 11.43 -8.98
N VAL A 75 -0.21 11.57 -8.92
CA VAL A 75 0.57 11.67 -7.69
C VAL A 75 1.14 13.06 -7.53
N ILE A 76 1.61 13.39 -6.33
CA ILE A 76 2.20 14.68 -6.01
C ILE A 76 3.72 14.53 -5.98
N VAL A 77 4.46 15.43 -6.62
CA VAL A 77 5.93 15.45 -6.57
C VAL A 77 6.35 15.70 -5.12
N HIS A 78 7.20 14.84 -4.58
CA HIS A 78 7.61 14.93 -3.19
C HIS A 78 8.23 16.32 -2.88
N PRO A 79 7.89 16.95 -1.74
CA PRO A 79 8.34 18.32 -1.43
C PRO A 79 9.86 18.51 -1.40
N THR A 80 10.63 17.44 -1.20
CA THR A 80 12.10 17.48 -1.20
C THR A 80 12.71 17.64 -2.59
N VAL A 81 11.96 17.40 -3.66
CA VAL A 81 12.44 17.54 -5.05
C VAL A 81 12.34 19.01 -5.49
N LYS A 82 13.49 19.67 -5.71
CA LYS A 82 13.54 21.10 -6.11
C LYS A 82 13.17 21.29 -7.58
N SER A 83 12.69 22.48 -7.95
CA SER A 83 12.15 22.76 -9.30
C SER A 83 13.05 22.35 -10.47
N PRO A 84 14.37 22.63 -10.48
CA PRO A 84 15.21 22.24 -11.62
C PRO A 84 15.39 20.73 -11.79
N GLU A 85 15.26 19.96 -10.70
CA GLU A 85 15.29 18.50 -10.74
C GLU A 85 13.90 17.95 -11.06
N ALA A 86 12.85 18.56 -10.51
CA ALA A 86 11.46 18.17 -10.72
C ALA A 86 11.07 18.24 -12.20
N GLU A 87 11.49 19.29 -12.92
CA GLU A 87 11.22 19.43 -14.36
C GLU A 87 11.87 18.32 -15.20
N LYS A 88 13.03 17.81 -14.76
CA LYS A 88 13.73 16.70 -15.43
C LYS A 88 13.08 15.35 -15.13
N LEU A 89 12.70 15.12 -13.88
CA LEU A 89 12.13 13.85 -13.44
C LEU A 89 10.65 13.71 -13.81
N PHE A 90 9.91 14.82 -13.78
CA PHE A 90 8.47 14.87 -13.97
C PHE A 90 8.11 15.91 -15.04
N PRO A 91 8.48 15.67 -16.32
CA PRO A 91 8.27 16.63 -17.40
C PRO A 91 6.79 16.94 -17.68
N LYS A 92 5.88 16.05 -17.24
CA LYS A 92 4.43 16.21 -17.38
C LYS A 92 3.76 16.78 -16.11
N MET A 93 4.53 17.36 -15.19
CA MET A 93 3.97 17.85 -13.94
C MET A 93 3.10 19.11 -14.13
N GLN A 94 1.97 19.16 -13.43
CA GLN A 94 1.10 20.32 -13.33
C GLN A 94 1.35 21.04 -12.00
N VAL A 95 1.81 22.29 -12.07
CA VAL A 95 2.06 23.12 -10.88
C VAL A 95 0.80 23.90 -10.53
N VAL A 96 0.14 23.54 -9.44
CA VAL A 96 -0.99 24.31 -8.89
C VAL A 96 -0.48 25.38 -7.92
N LYS A 97 0.49 25.00 -7.08
CA LYS A 97 1.24 25.88 -6.18
C LYS A 97 2.70 25.42 -6.13
N PRO A 98 3.66 26.25 -5.68
CA PRO A 98 5.06 25.85 -5.60
C PRO A 98 5.30 24.53 -4.83
N TYR A 99 4.47 24.23 -3.84
CA TYR A 99 4.50 23.00 -3.04
C TYR A 99 3.48 21.94 -3.47
N LEU A 100 2.55 22.26 -4.37
CA LEU A 100 1.49 21.37 -4.85
C LEU A 100 1.65 21.17 -6.35
N ARG A 101 2.37 20.10 -6.70
CA ARG A 101 2.73 19.76 -8.07
C ARG A 101 2.25 18.35 -8.35
N PHE A 102 1.26 18.20 -9.21
CA PHE A 102 0.75 16.91 -9.64
C PHE A 102 1.57 16.37 -10.80
N THR A 103 1.68 15.06 -10.94
CA THR A 103 2.27 14.40 -12.09
C THR A 103 1.54 13.07 -12.32
N PRO A 104 1.27 12.70 -13.59
CA PRO A 104 0.70 11.40 -13.89
C PRO A 104 1.71 10.29 -13.57
N LEU A 105 1.22 9.17 -13.07
CA LEU A 105 2.00 7.95 -12.87
C LEU A 105 1.20 6.76 -13.44
N PRO A 106 1.71 6.07 -14.48
CA PRO A 106 1.03 4.92 -15.05
C PRO A 106 0.79 3.84 -14.00
N LYS A 107 -0.34 3.12 -14.11
CA LYS A 107 -0.72 2.08 -13.17
C LYS A 107 0.34 0.98 -13.08
N GLU A 108 0.99 0.67 -14.20
CA GLU A 108 2.05 -0.33 -14.34
C GLU A 108 3.31 0.02 -13.53
N ASP A 109 3.50 1.29 -13.22
CA ASP A 109 4.64 1.76 -12.43
C ASP A 109 4.36 1.80 -10.93
N THR A 110 3.10 1.75 -10.54
CA THR A 110 2.71 1.52 -9.14
C THR A 110 3.02 0.08 -8.72
N SER A 111 3.31 -0.12 -7.44
CA SER A 111 3.70 -1.44 -6.90
C SER A 111 2.67 -2.54 -7.14
N ALA A 112 1.38 -2.19 -7.11
CA ALA A 112 0.27 -3.12 -7.30
C ALA A 112 0.41 -3.88 -8.63
N ALA A 113 0.75 -3.20 -9.73
CA ALA A 113 0.79 -3.85 -11.03
C ALA A 113 1.95 -4.88 -11.12
N LYS A 114 3.17 -4.48 -10.74
CA LYS A 114 4.37 -5.33 -10.93
C LYS A 114 4.38 -6.59 -10.06
N GLN A 115 3.85 -6.52 -8.84
CA GLN A 115 3.90 -7.68 -7.94
C GLN A 115 2.79 -8.70 -8.23
N TRP A 116 1.58 -8.24 -8.56
CA TRP A 116 0.45 -9.13 -8.89
C TRP A 116 0.58 -9.76 -10.27
N ASP A 117 1.19 -9.07 -11.25
CA ASP A 117 1.48 -9.66 -12.56
C ASP A 117 2.51 -10.79 -12.46
N ASN A 118 3.55 -10.62 -11.65
CA ASN A 118 4.53 -11.67 -11.39
C ASN A 118 3.93 -12.87 -10.64
N LEU A 119 3.05 -12.63 -9.65
CA LEU A 119 2.37 -13.69 -8.91
C LEU A 119 1.32 -14.41 -9.77
N ARG A 120 0.57 -13.69 -10.62
CA ARG A 120 -0.32 -14.31 -11.61
C ARG A 120 0.47 -15.15 -12.59
N PHE A 121 1.60 -14.65 -13.09
CA PHE A 121 2.45 -15.40 -14.00
C PHE A 121 2.94 -16.70 -13.35
N GLN A 122 3.42 -16.65 -12.10
CA GLN A 122 3.85 -17.85 -11.36
C GLN A 122 2.70 -18.82 -11.11
N GLN A 123 1.52 -18.34 -10.68
CA GLN A 123 0.35 -19.20 -10.48
C GLN A 123 -0.16 -19.82 -11.78
N THR A 124 -0.18 -19.08 -12.90
CA THR A 124 -0.53 -19.62 -14.21
C THR A 124 0.48 -20.65 -14.68
N TRP A 125 1.77 -20.41 -14.44
CA TRP A 125 2.85 -21.33 -14.80
C TRP A 125 2.79 -22.63 -13.99
N GLU A 126 2.53 -22.55 -12.68
CA GLU A 126 2.32 -23.73 -11.81
C GLU A 126 1.05 -24.51 -12.18
N MET A 127 -0.04 -23.84 -12.57
CA MET A 127 -1.26 -24.50 -13.04
C MET A 127 -1.09 -25.17 -14.40
N GLU A 128 -0.33 -24.58 -15.32
CA GLU A 128 -0.03 -25.17 -16.63
C GLU A 128 0.93 -26.36 -16.53
N TRP A 129 1.97 -26.25 -15.70
CA TRP A 129 2.90 -27.37 -15.42
C TRP A 129 2.25 -28.49 -14.62
N GLY A 130 1.36 -28.19 -13.66
CA GLY A 130 0.60 -29.20 -12.93
C GLY A 130 -0.31 -30.05 -13.83
N LYS A 131 -0.81 -29.47 -14.93
CA LYS A 131 -1.56 -30.20 -15.97
C LYS A 131 -0.66 -31.01 -16.91
N ALA A 132 0.58 -30.54 -17.16
CA ALA A 132 1.54 -31.28 -17.98
C ALA A 132 2.09 -32.53 -17.27
N VAL A 133 2.33 -32.46 -15.96
CA VAL A 133 2.87 -33.56 -15.15
C VAL A 133 1.83 -34.68 -14.91
N THR A 134 0.54 -34.36 -14.94
CA THR A 134 -0.55 -35.35 -14.79
C THR A 134 -0.95 -36.03 -16.10
N ASN A 135 -0.44 -35.58 -17.25
CA ASN A 135 -0.75 -36.13 -18.58
C ASN A 135 0.38 -36.97 -19.19
N THR A 136 1.51 -37.10 -18.50
CA THR A 136 2.53 -38.12 -18.78
C THR A 136 2.31 -39.30 -17.84
N GLY A 137 1.39 -40.18 -18.24
CA GLY A 137 1.13 -41.44 -17.55
C GLY A 137 2.36 -42.34 -17.57
N TYR A 138 2.88 -42.63 -16.37
CA TYR A 138 3.44 -43.91 -16.00
C TYR A 138 2.44 -44.62 -15.10
#